data_AF-A0A1G0L334-F1
#
_entry.id   AF-A0A1G0L334-F1
#
_cell.length_a   1.000
_cell.length_b   1.000
_cell.length_c   1.000
_cell.angle_alpha   90.00
_cell.angle_beta   90.00
_cell.angle_gamma   90.00
#
_symmetry.space_group_name_H-M   'P 1'
#
loop_
_entity.id
_entity.type
_entity.pdbx_description
1 polymer ?
#
loop_
_entity_poly.entity_id
_entity_poly.type
_entity_poly.pdbx_seq_one_letter_code
_entity_poly.pdbx_strand_id
1 'polypeptide(L)'
;DIIEELPFEKHSVMSILKWEDIETEEYKRRVSVLYDEFKDNSKFRNEIIEIVKEYCNSEKLTDCDYEKLATYPLEELPMLVCGTITKIPSIYTIPIGFDLFIDPMDPGKYLNHSCEPSCGIKNRTQIVAMSDLKKDEEITIDYAMFVPTKQGHPRVGIDAPICRCGAKNRREQFGNYEELSDELREKYKGYISDYLI
;
A
#
# COMPACT_ATOMS: atom_id res chain seq x y z
N ASP A 1 -19.40 -16.30 16.73
CA ASP A 1 -18.67 -15.26 15.95
C ASP A 1 -19.22 -15.30 14.51
N ILE A 2 -19.35 -14.19 13.79
CA ILE A 2 -19.93 -14.20 12.43
C ILE A 2 -19.10 -15.07 11.46
N ILE A 3 -17.82 -15.28 11.76
CA ILE A 3 -16.98 -16.25 11.03
C ILE A 3 -17.50 -17.69 11.19
N GLU A 4 -17.98 -18.08 12.38
CA GLU A 4 -18.45 -19.44 12.67
C GLU A 4 -19.72 -19.79 11.88
N GLU A 5 -20.47 -18.79 11.42
CA GLU A 5 -21.67 -18.97 10.59
C GLU A 5 -21.34 -19.20 9.09
N LEU A 6 -20.08 -19.00 8.68
CA LEU A 6 -19.64 -19.22 7.31
C LEU A 6 -19.30 -20.70 7.05
N PRO A 7 -19.29 -21.15 5.78
CA PRO A 7 -18.77 -22.47 5.41
C PRO A 7 -17.34 -22.68 5.93
N PHE A 8 -17.02 -23.89 6.41
CA PHE A 8 -15.74 -24.19 7.06
C PHE A 8 -14.53 -23.83 6.19
N GLU A 9 -14.60 -24.03 4.86
CA GLU A 9 -13.52 -23.63 3.95
C GLU A 9 -13.24 -22.12 3.91
N LYS A 10 -14.14 -21.28 4.43
CA LYS A 10 -13.97 -19.82 4.49
C LYS A 10 -13.30 -19.35 5.79
N HIS A 11 -13.30 -20.18 6.83
CA HIS A 11 -12.80 -19.79 8.16
C HIS A 11 -11.30 -19.47 8.14
N SER A 12 -10.52 -20.12 7.27
CA SER A 12 -9.08 -19.92 7.15
C SER A 12 -8.67 -18.74 6.25
N VAL A 13 -9.59 -18.19 5.47
CA VAL A 13 -9.32 -17.11 4.51
C VAL A 13 -10.01 -15.79 4.84
N MET A 14 -10.81 -15.76 5.91
CA MET A 14 -11.43 -14.54 6.43
C MET A 14 -10.88 -14.21 7.81
N SER A 15 -10.53 -12.94 7.98
CA SER A 15 -10.17 -12.35 9.27
C SER A 15 -11.05 -11.13 9.52
N ILE A 16 -11.62 -11.03 10.73
CA ILE A 16 -12.26 -9.80 11.19
C ILE A 16 -11.17 -8.94 11.84
N LEU A 17 -11.02 -7.72 11.33
CA LEU A 17 -10.19 -6.70 11.95
C LEU A 17 -11.10 -5.73 12.68
N LYS A 18 -10.73 -5.37 13.91
CA LYS A 18 -11.33 -4.25 14.62
C LYS A 18 -10.57 -2.96 14.28
N TRP A 19 -11.19 -1.83 14.58
CA TRP A 19 -10.53 -0.53 14.46
C TRP A 19 -9.20 -0.48 15.23
N GLU A 20 -9.15 -1.02 16.44
CA GLU A 20 -7.93 -1.10 17.25
C GLU A 20 -6.78 -1.88 16.58
N ASP A 21 -7.07 -2.82 15.67
CA ASP A 21 -6.06 -3.58 14.95
C ASP A 21 -5.41 -2.78 13.80
N ILE A 22 -6.05 -1.69 13.36
CA ILE A 22 -5.63 -0.87 12.22
C ILE A 22 -5.10 0.52 12.63
N GLU A 23 -5.35 1.00 13.86
CA GLU A 23 -4.82 2.25 14.43
C GLU A 23 -3.30 2.24 14.72
N THR A 24 -2.51 1.73 13.78
CA THR A 24 -1.04 1.81 13.84
C THR A 24 -0.56 3.26 13.78
N GLU A 25 0.68 3.53 14.22
CA GLU A 25 1.28 4.87 14.10
C GLU A 25 1.34 5.37 12.65
N GLU A 26 1.46 4.45 11.69
CA GLU A 26 1.41 4.80 10.27
C GLU A 26 0.00 5.20 9.82
N TYR A 27 -1.03 4.48 10.27
CA TYR A 27 -2.42 4.86 10.02
C TYR A 27 -2.68 6.26 10.57
N LYS A 28 -2.31 6.54 11.82
CA LYS A 28 -2.45 7.87 12.45
C LYS A 28 -1.73 8.96 11.67
N ARG A 29 -0.52 8.69 11.18
CA ARG A 29 0.23 9.63 10.32
C ARG A 29 -0.51 9.92 9.02
N ARG A 30 -1.08 8.91 8.36
CA ARG A 30 -1.83 9.07 7.10
C ARG A 30 -3.12 9.85 7.32
N VAL A 31 -3.85 9.53 8.38
CA VAL A 31 -5.05 10.26 8.81
C VAL A 31 -4.71 11.72 9.06
N SER A 32 -3.62 12.02 9.79
CA SER A 32 -3.19 13.39 10.03
C SER A 32 -2.99 14.18 8.73
N VAL A 33 -2.37 13.58 7.71
CA VAL A 33 -2.20 14.23 6.40
C VAL A 33 -3.55 14.52 5.74
N LEU A 34 -4.52 13.61 5.84
CA LEU A 34 -5.87 13.83 5.29
C LEU A 34 -6.61 14.94 6.04
N TYR A 35 -6.47 15.01 7.36
CA TYR A 35 -7.04 16.10 8.16
C TYR A 35 -6.41 17.46 7.85
N ASP A 36 -5.07 17.50 7.69
CA ASP A 36 -4.36 18.72 7.28
C ASP A 36 -4.83 19.17 5.88
N GLU A 37 -4.94 18.23 4.93
CA GLU A 37 -5.41 18.52 3.58
C GLU A 37 -6.89 18.97 3.57
N PHE A 38 -7.74 18.35 4.38
CA PHE A 38 -9.15 18.75 4.54
C PHE A 38 -9.28 20.17 5.09
N LYS A 39 -8.37 20.58 5.96
CA LYS A 39 -8.32 21.93 6.52
C LYS A 39 -7.82 22.94 5.51
N ASP A 40 -6.70 22.64 4.84
CA ASP A 40 -5.93 23.62 4.09
C ASP A 40 -6.27 23.67 2.59
N ASN A 41 -6.85 22.61 2.02
CA ASN A 41 -7.25 22.52 0.61
C ASN A 41 -8.77 22.54 0.44
N SER A 42 -9.30 23.67 -0.04
CA SER A 42 -10.74 23.86 -0.24
C SER A 42 -11.34 22.91 -1.29
N LYS A 43 -10.57 22.52 -2.31
CA LYS A 43 -11.06 21.58 -3.32
C LYS A 43 -11.25 20.20 -2.69
N PHE A 44 -10.22 19.70 -2.01
CA PHE A 44 -10.29 18.42 -1.32
C PHE A 44 -11.41 18.40 -0.27
N ARG A 45 -11.50 19.45 0.56
CA ARG A 45 -12.58 19.62 1.53
C ARG A 45 -13.97 19.50 0.91
N ASN A 46 -14.21 20.22 -0.19
CA ASN A 46 -15.51 20.22 -0.85
C ASN A 46 -15.84 18.83 -1.40
N GLU A 47 -14.89 18.13 -2.04
CA GLU A 47 -15.11 16.76 -2.53
C GLU A 47 -15.50 15.80 -1.39
N ILE A 48 -14.81 15.86 -0.26
CA ILE A 48 -15.14 15.02 0.92
C ILE A 48 -16.54 15.35 1.46
N ILE A 49 -16.89 16.63 1.55
CA ILE A 49 -18.22 17.05 2.01
C ILE A 49 -19.31 16.57 1.03
N GLU A 50 -19.07 16.62 -0.27
CA GLU A 50 -20.03 16.12 -1.26
C GLU A 50 -20.23 14.59 -1.15
N ILE A 51 -19.16 13.82 -0.88
CA ILE A 51 -19.29 12.39 -0.55
C ILE A 51 -20.22 12.20 0.65
N VAL A 52 -20.03 12.95 1.74
CA VAL A 52 -20.90 12.84 2.92
C VAL A 52 -22.35 13.19 2.57
N LYS A 53 -22.56 14.25 1.80
CA LYS A 53 -23.91 14.65 1.37
C LYS A 53 -24.57 13.59 0.50
N GLU A 54 -23.85 12.90 -0.36
CA GLU A 54 -24.41 11.82 -1.20
C GLU A 54 -25.14 10.76 -0.36
N TYR A 55 -24.59 10.41 0.81
CA TYR A 55 -25.15 9.36 1.67
C TYR A 55 -25.99 9.86 2.84
N CYS A 56 -25.79 11.11 3.28
CA CYS A 56 -26.39 11.65 4.51
C CYS A 56 -27.15 12.97 4.29
N ASN A 57 -27.55 13.32 3.06
CA ASN A 57 -28.25 14.58 2.80
C ASN A 57 -29.52 14.73 3.64
N SER A 58 -29.65 15.84 4.37
CA SER A 58 -30.82 16.11 5.20
C SER A 58 -30.97 17.60 5.48
N GLU A 59 -32.19 18.12 5.39
CA GLU A 59 -32.51 19.51 5.76
C GLU A 59 -32.27 19.82 7.24
N LYS A 60 -32.03 18.80 8.07
CA LYS A 60 -31.72 18.96 9.50
C LYS A 60 -30.24 19.18 9.79
N LEU A 61 -29.37 18.95 8.81
CA LEU A 61 -27.92 19.04 8.98
C LEU A 61 -27.42 20.42 8.57
N THR A 62 -26.52 20.96 9.38
CA THR A 62 -25.81 22.20 9.06
C THR A 62 -24.48 21.90 8.36
N ASP A 63 -23.85 22.92 7.78
CA ASP A 63 -22.50 22.79 7.22
C ASP A 63 -21.48 22.28 8.26
N CYS A 64 -21.61 22.72 9.52
CA CYS A 64 -20.78 22.22 10.62
C CYS A 64 -21.03 20.73 10.92
N ASP A 65 -22.25 20.25 10.74
CA ASP A 65 -22.55 18.82 10.90
C ASP A 65 -21.95 18.01 9.75
N TYR A 66 -21.96 18.53 8.53
CA TYR A 66 -21.26 17.90 7.41
C TYR A 66 -19.74 17.84 7.60
N GLU A 67 -19.14 18.89 8.17
CA GLU A 67 -17.71 18.86 8.52
C GLU A 67 -17.40 17.82 9.61
N LYS A 68 -18.29 17.64 10.59
CA LYS A 68 -18.12 16.57 11.59
C LYS A 68 -18.31 15.19 10.97
N LEU A 69 -19.29 15.03 10.09
CA LEU A 69 -19.51 13.76 9.41
C LEU A 69 -18.39 13.42 8.41
N ALA A 70 -17.64 14.41 7.94
CA ALA A 70 -16.45 14.19 7.10
C ALA A 70 -15.33 13.42 7.82
N THR A 71 -15.33 13.32 9.16
CA THR A 71 -14.33 12.51 9.88
C THR A 71 -14.40 11.03 9.49
N TYR A 72 -15.61 10.50 9.25
CA TYR A 72 -15.81 9.10 8.86
C TYR A 72 -15.07 8.73 7.56
N PRO A 73 -15.33 9.40 6.41
CA PRO A 73 -14.58 9.11 5.20
C PRO A 73 -13.09 9.43 5.35
N LEU A 74 -12.70 10.48 6.10
CA LEU A 74 -11.27 10.77 6.33
C LEU A 74 -10.55 9.65 7.08
N GLU A 75 -11.21 8.97 8.01
CA GLU A 75 -10.65 7.86 8.78
C GLU A 75 -10.66 6.54 7.98
N GLU A 76 -11.61 6.36 7.07
CA GLU A 76 -11.70 5.18 6.20
C GLU A 76 -10.82 5.27 4.94
N LEU A 77 -10.61 6.48 4.40
CA LEU A 77 -9.85 6.73 3.17
C LEU A 77 -8.45 6.12 3.15
N PRO A 78 -7.65 6.13 4.23
CA PRO A 78 -6.34 5.48 4.24
C PRO A 78 -6.39 3.99 3.88
N MET A 79 -7.48 3.31 4.24
CA MET A 79 -7.72 1.90 3.91
C MET A 79 -8.18 1.74 2.46
N LEU A 80 -9.03 2.65 1.97
CA LEU A 80 -9.58 2.60 0.61
C LEU A 80 -8.54 2.97 -0.45
N VAL A 81 -7.75 4.02 -0.21
CA VAL A 81 -6.82 4.58 -1.21
C VAL A 81 -5.57 3.72 -1.37
N CYS A 82 -5.15 3.03 -0.31
CA CYS A 82 -3.92 2.24 -0.34
C CYS A 82 -4.16 0.75 -0.60
N GLY A 83 -5.41 0.27 -0.51
CA GLY A 83 -5.74 -1.15 -0.51
C GLY A 83 -5.89 -1.73 0.89
N THR A 84 -6.52 -2.90 0.99
CA THR A 84 -6.87 -3.50 2.28
C THR A 84 -5.61 -4.00 3.00
N ILE A 85 -5.55 -3.81 4.32
CA ILE A 85 -4.50 -4.42 5.14
C ILE A 85 -4.89 -5.87 5.41
N THR A 86 -3.97 -6.79 5.16
CA THR A 86 -4.16 -8.24 5.35
C THR A 86 -2.95 -8.86 6.04
N LYS A 87 -3.18 -9.97 6.74
CA LYS A 87 -2.11 -10.85 7.27
C LYS A 87 -1.79 -12.01 6.33
N ILE A 88 -2.58 -12.19 5.27
CA ILE A 88 -2.42 -13.26 4.31
C ILE A 88 -1.65 -12.73 3.11
N PRO A 89 -0.38 -13.14 2.90
CA PRO A 89 0.39 -12.69 1.75
C PRO A 89 -0.14 -13.34 0.46
N SER A 90 -0.04 -12.60 -0.63
CA SER A 90 -0.23 -13.12 -1.99
C SER A 90 0.85 -12.55 -2.91
N ILE A 91 0.88 -12.97 -4.17
CA ILE A 91 1.79 -12.36 -5.14
C ILE A 91 1.47 -10.88 -5.36
N TYR A 92 0.26 -10.42 -5.05
CA TYR A 92 -0.14 -9.02 -5.27
C TYR A 92 0.11 -8.11 -4.08
N THR A 93 0.31 -8.69 -2.90
CA THR A 93 0.43 -7.91 -1.67
C THR A 93 1.80 -7.26 -1.54
N ILE A 94 1.84 -6.10 -0.89
CA ILE A 94 3.06 -5.36 -0.56
C ILE A 94 3.30 -5.50 0.95
N PRO A 95 4.37 -6.17 1.39
CA PRO A 95 4.74 -6.21 2.81
C PRO A 95 5.02 -4.79 3.31
N ILE A 96 4.42 -4.47 4.45
CA ILE A 96 4.63 -3.19 5.13
C ILE A 96 5.09 -3.39 6.57
N GLY A 97 4.89 -4.56 7.17
CA GLY A 97 5.19 -4.83 8.56
C GLY A 97 5.30 -6.32 8.82
N PHE A 98 5.75 -6.72 10.01
CA PHE A 98 5.84 -8.13 10.37
C PHE A 98 4.43 -8.76 10.36
N ASP A 99 4.18 -9.69 9.44
CA ASP A 99 2.87 -10.27 9.14
C ASP A 99 1.79 -9.25 8.76
N LEU A 100 2.18 -8.08 8.22
CA LEU A 100 1.27 -7.07 7.69
C LEU A 100 1.59 -6.75 6.23
N PHE A 101 0.56 -6.86 5.40
CA PHE A 101 0.64 -6.56 3.98
C PHE A 101 -0.50 -5.66 3.55
N ILE A 102 -0.26 -4.89 2.50
CA ILE A 102 -1.30 -4.17 1.76
C ILE A 102 -1.67 -5.03 0.54
N ASP A 103 -2.97 -5.27 0.30
CA ASP A 103 -3.48 -5.77 -0.99
C ASP A 103 -3.94 -4.57 -1.83
N PRO A 104 -3.08 -4.04 -2.71
CA PRO A 104 -3.34 -2.79 -3.42
C PRO A 104 -4.49 -2.95 -4.41
N MET A 105 -5.28 -1.89 -4.55
CA MET A 105 -6.26 -1.78 -5.63
C MET A 105 -5.59 -1.53 -6.98
N ASP A 106 -6.34 -1.70 -8.07
CA ASP A 106 -5.90 -1.35 -9.41
C ASP A 106 -5.61 0.16 -9.51
N PRO A 107 -4.55 0.58 -10.23
CA PRO A 107 -3.62 -0.25 -11.00
C PRO A 107 -2.44 -0.82 -10.18
N GLY A 108 -2.33 -0.49 -8.88
CA GLY A 108 -1.18 -0.86 -8.03
C GLY A 108 -0.92 -2.36 -7.93
N LYS A 109 -1.97 -3.18 -8.06
CA LYS A 109 -1.90 -4.63 -8.18
C LYS A 109 -1.00 -5.14 -9.32
N TYR A 110 -0.87 -4.34 -10.38
CA TYR A 110 -0.13 -4.68 -11.58
C TYR A 110 1.25 -4.01 -11.66
N LEU A 111 1.76 -3.52 -10.54
CA LEU A 111 3.11 -2.97 -10.46
C LEU A 111 4.14 -4.07 -10.70
N ASN A 112 4.78 -4.03 -11.87
CA ASN A 112 5.68 -5.08 -12.31
C ASN A 112 7.12 -4.89 -11.84
N HIS A 113 7.84 -6.01 -11.80
CA HIS A 113 9.24 -6.02 -11.42
C HIS A 113 10.16 -5.63 -12.57
N SER A 114 11.20 -4.85 -12.27
CA SER A 114 12.41 -4.77 -13.08
C SER A 114 13.66 -4.79 -12.19
N CYS A 115 14.73 -5.45 -12.65
CA CYS A 115 16.06 -5.34 -12.03
C CYS A 115 16.75 -4.00 -12.38
N GLU A 116 16.20 -3.26 -13.35
CA GLU A 116 16.56 -1.89 -13.69
C GLU A 116 15.29 -1.04 -13.64
N PRO A 117 14.76 -0.75 -12.43
CA PRO A 117 13.44 -0.15 -12.29
C PRO A 117 13.44 1.34 -12.62
N SER A 118 12.27 1.85 -13.01
CA SER A 118 12.02 3.28 -13.22
C SER A 118 11.55 3.98 -11.94
N CYS A 119 11.03 3.22 -10.98
CA CYS A 119 10.53 3.69 -9.69
C CYS A 119 11.12 2.93 -8.50
N GLY A 120 11.03 3.56 -7.33
CA GLY A 120 11.33 2.94 -6.04
C GLY A 120 10.37 3.39 -4.96
N ILE A 121 10.67 3.04 -3.71
CA ILE A 121 9.82 3.35 -2.56
C ILE A 121 10.39 4.50 -1.74
N LYS A 122 9.58 5.51 -1.49
CA LYS A 122 9.85 6.52 -0.47
C LYS A 122 8.96 6.31 0.73
N ASN A 123 9.49 6.63 1.91
CA ASN A 123 8.84 6.32 3.17
C ASN A 123 8.56 4.81 3.23
N ARG A 124 7.33 4.40 3.52
CA ARG A 124 6.99 2.98 3.62
C ARG A 124 6.39 2.37 2.36
N THR A 125 5.52 3.10 1.67
CA THR A 125 4.67 2.56 0.59
C THR A 125 4.55 3.47 -0.63
N GLN A 126 5.15 4.65 -0.61
CA GLN A 126 4.96 5.60 -1.69
C GLN A 126 5.87 5.25 -2.85
N ILE A 127 5.28 4.93 -4.00
CA ILE A 127 6.04 4.69 -5.23
C ILE A 127 6.43 6.04 -5.81
N VAL A 128 7.72 6.24 -6.03
CA VAL A 128 8.28 7.47 -6.59
C VAL A 128 9.16 7.15 -7.79
N ALA A 129 9.17 8.03 -8.79
CA ALA A 129 10.10 7.93 -9.90
C ALA A 129 11.55 8.18 -9.42
N MET A 130 12.47 7.35 -9.90
CA MET A 130 13.91 7.51 -9.63
C MET A 130 14.61 8.35 -10.71
N SER A 131 13.94 8.54 -11.85
CA SER A 131 14.37 9.33 -13.00
C SER A 131 13.15 9.84 -13.77
N ASP A 132 13.37 10.74 -14.73
CA ASP A 132 12.31 11.20 -15.62
C ASP A 132 11.69 10.03 -16.40
N LEU A 133 10.36 9.94 -16.37
CA LEU A 133 9.59 8.91 -17.08
C LEU A 133 9.16 9.44 -18.43
N LYS A 134 9.25 8.59 -19.46
CA LYS A 134 8.68 8.91 -20.78
C LYS A 134 7.19 8.63 -20.79
N LYS A 135 6.49 9.32 -21.68
CA LYS A 135 5.09 8.99 -21.99
C LYS A 135 5.01 7.52 -22.42
N ASP A 136 4.02 6.81 -21.87
CA ASP A 136 3.73 5.40 -22.15
C ASP A 136 4.83 4.42 -21.70
N GLU A 137 5.81 4.88 -20.90
CA GLU A 137 6.79 4.01 -20.24
C GLU A 137 6.12 3.20 -19.12
N GLU A 138 6.44 1.91 -19.04
CA GLU A 138 5.95 1.06 -17.96
C GLU A 138 6.59 1.46 -16.62
N ILE A 139 5.73 1.65 -15.61
CA ILE A 139 6.16 1.88 -14.24
C ILE A 139 6.61 0.54 -13.67
N THR A 140 7.90 0.44 -13.32
CA THR A 140 8.49 -0.79 -12.78
C THR A 140 9.22 -0.51 -11.48
N ILE A 141 9.29 -1.52 -10.62
CA ILE A 141 9.94 -1.44 -9.32
C ILE A 141 10.84 -2.67 -9.09
N ASP A 142 11.90 -2.51 -8.31
CA ASP A 142 12.60 -3.68 -7.79
C ASP A 142 11.91 -4.14 -6.50
N TYR A 143 11.37 -5.37 -6.45
CA TYR A 143 10.68 -5.87 -5.26
C TYR A 143 11.59 -5.97 -4.04
N ALA A 144 12.91 -6.06 -4.25
CA ALA A 144 13.87 -6.02 -3.15
C ALA A 144 13.89 -4.68 -2.41
N MET A 145 13.25 -3.62 -2.94
CA MET A 145 13.07 -2.35 -2.25
C MET A 145 11.97 -2.38 -1.18
N PHE A 146 11.16 -3.44 -1.09
CA PHE A 146 10.11 -3.55 -0.07
C PHE A 146 9.87 -4.97 0.47
N VAL A 147 10.34 -6.02 -0.19
CA VAL A 147 10.17 -7.41 0.27
C VAL A 147 11.38 -7.89 1.09
N PRO A 148 11.19 -8.28 2.37
CA PRO A 148 12.25 -8.90 3.18
C PRO A 148 12.35 -10.41 2.93
N THR A 149 13.49 -11.04 3.28
CA THR A 149 13.65 -12.50 3.21
C THR A 149 12.68 -13.24 4.15
N LYS A 150 12.37 -12.63 5.30
CA LYS A 150 11.70 -13.30 6.44
C LYS A 150 10.26 -12.84 6.60
N GLN A 151 9.34 -13.39 5.82
CA GLN A 151 7.89 -13.19 6.03
C GLN A 151 6.96 -14.12 5.25
N GLY A 152 7.46 -15.24 4.69
CA GLY A 152 6.62 -16.18 3.94
C GLY A 152 5.98 -15.60 2.69
N HIS A 153 6.47 -14.45 2.20
CA HIS A 153 5.94 -13.81 0.99
C HIS A 153 6.21 -14.72 -0.22
N PRO A 154 5.22 -14.99 -1.09
CA PRO A 154 5.35 -15.96 -2.19
C PRO A 154 6.34 -15.56 -3.30
N ARG A 155 7.02 -14.41 -3.14
CA ARG A 155 8.05 -13.91 -4.08
C ARG A 155 9.48 -14.19 -3.60
N VAL A 156 9.66 -14.77 -2.42
CA VAL A 156 10.98 -15.05 -1.83
C VAL A 156 11.09 -16.52 -1.40
N GLY A 157 12.32 -17.03 -1.35
CA GLY A 157 12.61 -18.41 -0.95
C GLY A 157 12.74 -19.38 -2.12
N ILE A 158 12.82 -20.67 -1.82
CA ILE A 158 13.19 -21.71 -2.79
C ILE A 158 12.16 -21.89 -3.92
N ASP A 159 10.90 -21.56 -3.64
CA ASP A 159 9.78 -21.64 -4.58
C ASP A 159 9.48 -20.28 -5.25
N ALA A 160 10.35 -19.29 -5.07
CA ALA A 160 10.18 -17.97 -5.68
C ALA A 160 10.17 -18.09 -7.22
N PRO A 161 9.28 -17.37 -7.91
CA PRO A 161 9.26 -17.40 -9.37
C PRO A 161 10.54 -16.79 -9.97
N ILE A 162 10.94 -17.33 -11.13
CA ILE A 162 12.09 -16.87 -11.89
C ILE A 162 11.81 -15.47 -12.47
N CYS A 163 12.76 -14.55 -12.31
CA CYS A 163 12.64 -13.21 -12.86
C CYS A 163 12.76 -13.24 -14.39
N ARG A 164 11.84 -12.57 -15.09
CA ARG A 164 11.81 -12.47 -16.56
C ARG A 164 11.65 -11.03 -17.06
N CYS A 165 12.10 -10.05 -16.28
CA CYS A 165 11.89 -8.61 -16.56
C CYS A 165 12.60 -8.08 -17.81
N GLY A 166 13.54 -8.85 -18.40
CA GLY A 166 14.25 -8.44 -19.62
C GLY A 166 15.36 -7.39 -19.42
N ALA A 167 15.59 -6.90 -18.20
CA ALA A 167 16.68 -5.98 -17.88
C ALA A 167 18.05 -6.54 -18.30
N LYS A 168 18.97 -5.66 -18.70
CA LYS A 168 20.31 -6.06 -19.19
C LYS A 168 21.09 -6.79 -18.11
N ASN A 169 21.03 -6.30 -16.88
CA ASN A 169 21.67 -6.87 -15.70
C ASN A 169 20.64 -7.59 -14.80
N ARG A 170 19.89 -8.53 -15.36
CA ARG A 170 18.85 -9.30 -14.64
C ARG A 170 19.48 -10.25 -13.60
N ARG A 171 18.85 -10.33 -12.41
CA ARG A 171 19.30 -11.18 -11.29
C ARG A 171 18.77 -12.63 -11.31
N GLU A 172 18.05 -13.02 -12.35
CA GLU A 172 17.46 -14.35 -12.59
C GLU A 172 16.39 -14.81 -11.57
N GLN A 173 16.34 -14.25 -10.36
CA GLN A 173 15.29 -14.50 -9.34
C GLN A 173 14.69 -13.19 -8.84
N PHE A 174 13.44 -13.23 -8.37
CA PHE A 174 12.90 -12.13 -7.59
C PHE A 174 13.63 -12.10 -6.24
N GLY A 175 14.52 -11.12 -6.08
CA GLY A 175 15.31 -11.00 -4.86
C GLY A 175 14.55 -10.29 -3.74
N ASN A 176 15.08 -10.40 -2.54
CA ASN A 176 14.70 -9.60 -1.37
C ASN A 176 15.74 -8.53 -1.04
N TYR A 177 15.41 -7.68 -0.07
CA TYR A 177 16.30 -6.63 0.40
C TYR A 177 17.66 -7.15 0.86
N GLU A 178 17.69 -8.24 1.63
CA GLU A 178 18.91 -8.83 2.17
C GLU A 178 19.86 -9.32 1.07
N GLU A 179 19.33 -9.75 -0.07
CA GLU A 179 20.07 -10.20 -1.25
C GLU A 179 20.55 -9.07 -2.18
N LEU A 180 20.18 -7.81 -1.92
CA LEU A 180 20.75 -6.68 -2.67
C LEU A 180 22.25 -6.59 -2.42
N SER A 181 23.03 -6.53 -3.50
CA SER A 181 24.45 -6.23 -3.46
C SER A 181 24.68 -4.81 -2.92
N ASP A 182 25.88 -4.56 -2.38
CA ASP A 182 26.25 -3.23 -1.87
C ASP A 182 26.10 -2.13 -2.93
N GLU A 183 26.44 -2.45 -4.19
CA GLU A 183 26.26 -1.53 -5.33
C GLU A 183 24.79 -1.16 -5.54
N LEU A 184 23.88 -2.15 -5.50
CA LEU A 184 22.45 -1.89 -5.66
C LEU A 184 21.86 -1.16 -4.44
N ARG A 185 22.33 -1.47 -3.22
CA ARG A 185 21.92 -0.76 -2.00
C ARG A 185 22.28 0.72 -2.08
N GLU A 186 23.49 1.06 -2.54
CA GLU A 186 23.88 2.46 -2.71
C GLU A 186 23.10 3.11 -3.86
N LYS A 187 22.88 2.40 -4.99
CA LYS A 187 22.05 2.90 -6.10
C LYS A 187 20.61 3.20 -5.67
N TYR A 188 20.03 2.37 -4.81
CA TYR A 188 18.66 2.48 -4.34
C TYR A 188 18.51 3.33 -3.08
N LYS A 189 19.58 3.96 -2.61
CA LYS A 189 19.55 4.81 -1.42
C LYS A 189 18.49 5.91 -1.53
N GLY A 190 17.62 5.98 -0.52
CA GLY A 190 16.46 6.89 -0.52
C GLY A 190 15.24 6.40 -1.31
N TYR A 191 15.32 5.19 -1.88
CA TYR A 191 14.27 4.52 -2.66
C TYR A 191 13.95 3.11 -2.14
N ILE A 192 14.40 2.78 -0.94
CA ILE A 192 14.09 1.54 -0.22
C ILE A 192 13.07 1.88 0.86
N SER A 193 12.07 1.01 1.02
CA SER A 193 11.06 1.17 2.07
C SER A 193 11.71 1.29 3.44
N ASP A 194 11.30 2.31 4.20
CA ASP A 194 11.75 2.58 5.57
C ASP A 194 11.52 1.38 6.50
N TYR A 195 10.60 0.48 6.15
CA TYR A 195 10.36 -0.74 6.92
C TYR A 195 11.53 -1.74 6.88
N LEU A 196 12.39 -1.68 5.86
CA LEU A 196 13.49 -2.62 5.67
C LEU A 196 14.82 -2.16 6.25
N ILE A 197 14.94 -0.88 6.60
CA ILE A 197 16.20 -0.20 6.98
C ILE A 197 16.28 0.13 8.47
#